data_AF-A0AAI9XZQ5-F1
#
_entry.id   AF-A0AAI9XZQ5-F1
#
_cell.length_a   1.000
_cell.length_b   1.000
_cell.length_c   1.000
_cell.angle_alpha   90.00
_cell.angle_beta   90.00
_cell.angle_gamma   90.00
#
_symmetry.space_group_name_H-M   'P 1'
#
loop_
_entity.id
_entity.type
_entity.pdbx_description
1 polymer ?
#
loop_
_entity_poly.entity_id
_entity_poly.type
_entity_poly.pdbx_seq_one_letter_code
_entity_poly.pdbx_strand_id
1 'polypeptide(L)'
;MGERESSGPTLAIAPIQIDPETDTNDLSNVNNDAASEETEVLRWSCVGAAGLFLMCSYGFSQSIGTVQSFLQLNQLSDYSAQDIGWITGLDTALSLLCGFQVGPLMDRYGPRLLAPVAVGLTVAKFFLLSECKNYWQIFLCLGVLGGIASAVASTVAISAVGKLFIRRRGLAMGAAMAGASLGGITFPLVLRRAFPALGWSWSNRVMGFVILGLMTIGMVLLLPFPKLILPSAVSSKKRSAALNFDAFRSGPFVFITLGFFLYEFSITGVGVLLPTFAVKAGFPSAMGYTLVSILNGCSCLGRLLPGLAGDYVGHFDVILFMTCLSLIFTGALFVPFGGQSAGILYAFAGLWGFCTGSFLSILPGKRILSMFSFELSFWN
;
A
#
# COMPACT_ATOMS: atom_id res chain seq x y z
N MET A 1 -60.84 26.95 78.69
CA MET A 1 -59.90 26.39 79.67
C MET A 1 -59.38 25.10 79.05
N GLY A 2 -58.09 25.06 78.68
CA GLY A 2 -57.38 23.96 77.96
C GLY A 2 -57.78 23.79 76.49
N GLU A 3 -56.94 23.45 75.51
CA GLU A 3 -55.52 23.09 75.43
C GLU A 3 -55.12 23.09 73.93
N ARG A 4 -53.82 23.20 73.61
CA ARG A 4 -53.24 23.13 72.26
C ARG A 4 -53.19 21.68 71.76
N GLU A 5 -53.42 21.46 70.46
CA GLU A 5 -52.82 20.37 69.68
C GLU A 5 -52.78 20.72 68.17
N SER A 6 -51.58 20.88 67.61
CA SER A 6 -50.96 20.03 66.57
C SER A 6 -51.33 20.40 65.12
N SER A 7 -50.47 21.18 64.48
CA SER A 7 -50.44 21.42 63.03
C SER A 7 -49.33 20.59 62.38
N GLY A 8 -49.69 19.55 61.62
CA GLY A 8 -48.80 18.93 60.63
C GLY A 8 -49.27 19.32 59.22
N PRO A 9 -48.42 19.85 58.32
CA PRO A 9 -48.82 20.10 56.95
C PRO A 9 -48.64 18.83 56.10
N THR A 10 -49.73 18.51 55.39
CA THR A 10 -49.87 17.48 54.36
C THR A 10 -48.83 17.66 53.24
N LEU A 11 -48.09 16.60 52.91
CA LEU A 11 -47.15 16.57 51.78
C LEU A 11 -47.92 16.64 50.45
N ALA A 12 -47.81 17.75 49.73
CA ALA A 12 -48.25 17.84 48.34
C ALA A 12 -47.14 17.30 47.43
N ILE A 13 -47.39 16.18 46.75
CA ILE A 13 -46.51 15.63 45.72
C ILE A 13 -46.61 16.52 44.48
N ALA A 14 -45.54 17.25 44.15
CA ALA A 14 -45.45 17.97 42.89
C ALA A 14 -45.31 16.98 41.71
N PRO A 15 -45.99 17.20 40.57
CA PRO A 15 -45.81 16.36 39.40
C PRO A 15 -44.40 16.55 38.84
N ILE A 16 -43.71 15.44 38.58
CA ILE A 16 -42.44 15.42 37.86
C ILE A 16 -42.70 15.97 36.46
N GLN A 17 -42.23 17.17 36.16
CA GLN A 17 -42.14 17.65 34.78
C GLN A 17 -41.03 16.84 34.11
N ILE A 18 -41.43 15.86 33.28
CA ILE A 18 -40.54 15.20 32.35
C ILE A 18 -40.43 16.15 31.16
N ASP A 19 -39.33 16.91 31.07
CA ASP A 19 -39.03 17.76 29.92
C ASP A 19 -38.65 16.86 28.72
N PRO A 20 -39.50 16.76 27.68
CA PRO A 20 -39.25 15.84 26.56
C PRO A 20 -38.12 16.30 25.62
N GLU A 21 -37.66 17.57 25.72
CA GLU A 21 -36.57 18.09 24.90
C GLU A 21 -35.19 17.60 25.35
N THR A 22 -34.99 17.33 26.63
CA THR A 22 -33.69 16.89 27.18
C THR A 22 -33.37 15.45 26.76
N ASP A 23 -34.36 14.54 26.85
CA ASP A 23 -34.20 13.14 26.45
C ASP A 23 -34.01 12.98 24.93
N THR A 24 -34.64 13.83 24.11
CA THR A 24 -34.47 13.78 22.64
C THR A 24 -33.10 14.27 22.17
N ASN A 25 -32.51 15.24 22.86
CA ASN A 25 -31.14 15.69 22.57
C ASN A 25 -30.10 14.66 23.01
N ASP A 26 -30.29 14.00 24.16
CA ASP A 26 -29.39 12.94 24.60
C ASP A 26 -29.49 11.68 23.72
N LEU A 27 -30.70 11.27 23.31
CA LEU A 27 -30.89 10.16 22.37
C LEU A 27 -30.35 10.47 20.96
N SER A 28 -30.45 11.71 20.49
CA SER A 28 -29.90 12.10 19.18
C SER A 28 -28.38 12.24 19.20
N ASN A 29 -27.79 12.72 20.31
CA ASN A 29 -26.34 12.75 20.50
C ASN A 29 -25.75 11.34 20.60
N VAL A 30 -26.38 10.43 21.38
CA VAL A 30 -25.95 9.03 21.47
C VAL A 30 -26.05 8.30 20.12
N ASN A 31 -27.12 8.53 19.35
CA ASN A 31 -27.26 7.96 18.01
C ASN A 31 -26.27 8.54 16.99
N ASN A 32 -25.92 9.82 17.11
CA ASN A 32 -24.91 10.47 16.27
C ASN A 32 -23.50 9.99 16.61
N ASP A 33 -23.18 9.79 17.89
CA ASP A 33 -21.90 9.28 18.36
C ASP A 33 -21.71 7.82 17.93
N ALA A 34 -22.72 6.97 18.13
CA ALA A 34 -22.71 5.58 17.66
C ALA A 34 -22.56 5.48 16.13
N ALA A 35 -23.30 6.29 15.37
CA ALA A 35 -23.16 6.34 13.91
C ALA A 35 -21.79 6.85 13.46
N SER A 36 -21.18 7.77 14.21
CA SER A 36 -19.83 8.27 13.95
C SER A 36 -18.75 7.21 14.20
N GLU A 37 -18.90 6.43 15.26
CA GLU A 37 -18.00 5.35 15.66
C GLU A 37 -18.08 4.17 14.68
N GLU A 38 -19.29 3.75 14.31
CA GLU A 38 -19.50 2.73 13.27
C GLU A 38 -18.86 3.15 11.93
N THR A 39 -18.96 4.43 11.58
CA THR A 39 -18.33 4.97 10.37
C THR A 39 -16.81 4.97 10.46
N GLU A 40 -16.23 5.22 11.63
CA GLU A 40 -14.77 5.13 11.83
C GLU A 40 -14.26 3.69 11.74
N VAL A 41 -14.93 2.74 12.39
CA VAL A 41 -14.60 1.31 12.30
C VAL A 41 -14.65 0.83 10.85
N LEU A 42 -15.67 1.21 10.10
CA LEU A 42 -15.78 0.89 8.68
C LEU A 42 -14.66 1.52 7.84
N ARG A 43 -14.27 2.76 8.11
CA ARG A 43 -13.13 3.42 7.42
C ARG A 43 -11.82 2.67 7.66
N TRP A 44 -11.54 2.24 8.89
CA TRP A 44 -10.36 1.45 9.21
C TRP A 44 -10.42 0.03 8.63
N SER A 45 -11.61 -0.58 8.53
CA SER A 45 -11.79 -1.85 7.82
C SER A 45 -11.40 -1.73 6.34
N CYS A 46 -11.74 -0.59 5.69
CA CYS A 46 -11.30 -0.31 4.33
C CYS A 46 -9.78 -0.13 4.20
N VAL A 47 -9.08 0.34 5.26
CA VAL A 47 -7.61 0.37 5.29
C VAL A 47 -7.04 -1.05 5.30
N GLY A 48 -7.59 -1.94 6.13
CA GLY A 48 -7.23 -3.35 6.12
C GLY A 48 -7.48 -4.01 4.76
N ALA A 49 -8.61 -3.68 4.13
CA ALA A 49 -8.94 -4.15 2.79
C ALA A 49 -7.97 -3.67 1.71
N ALA A 50 -7.60 -2.39 1.72
CA ALA A 50 -6.57 -1.82 0.87
C ALA A 50 -5.21 -2.51 1.13
N GLY A 51 -4.91 -2.82 2.38
CA GLY A 51 -3.72 -3.58 2.75
C GLY A 51 -3.67 -4.99 2.17
N LEU A 52 -4.80 -5.70 2.09
CA LEU A 52 -4.88 -7.01 1.43
C LEU A 52 -4.63 -6.92 -0.08
N PHE A 53 -5.13 -5.88 -0.74
CA PHE A 53 -4.85 -5.62 -2.16
C PHE A 53 -3.37 -5.29 -2.39
N LEU A 54 -2.79 -4.44 -1.55
CA LEU A 54 -1.37 -4.07 -1.62
C LEU A 54 -0.46 -5.24 -1.28
N MET A 55 -0.87 -6.10 -0.35
CA MET A 55 -0.21 -7.37 -0.05
C MET A 55 -0.10 -8.21 -1.31
N CYS A 56 -1.21 -8.45 -2.01
CA CYS A 56 -1.24 -9.28 -3.22
C CYS A 56 -0.52 -8.65 -4.43
N SER A 57 -0.50 -7.32 -4.53
CA SER A 57 0.20 -6.60 -5.60
C SER A 57 1.69 -6.43 -5.27
N TYR A 58 2.04 -5.42 -4.48
CA TYR A 58 3.44 -5.09 -4.15
C TYR A 58 4.15 -6.21 -3.39
N GLY A 59 3.46 -6.92 -2.50
CA GLY A 59 4.08 -8.05 -1.80
C GLY A 59 4.47 -9.19 -2.73
N PHE A 60 3.67 -9.46 -3.77
CA PHE A 60 4.07 -10.42 -4.81
C PHE A 60 5.21 -9.87 -5.67
N SER A 61 5.20 -8.58 -6.02
CA SER A 61 6.30 -7.95 -6.77
C SER A 61 7.65 -8.09 -6.05
N GLN A 62 7.68 -7.97 -4.72
CA GLN A 62 8.87 -8.24 -3.91
C GLN A 62 9.36 -9.70 -3.96
N SER A 63 8.46 -10.64 -4.33
CA SER A 63 8.76 -12.07 -4.44
C SER A 63 9.19 -12.50 -5.84
N ILE A 64 9.15 -11.59 -6.82
CA ILE A 64 9.45 -11.89 -8.22
C ILE A 64 10.86 -12.46 -8.39
N GLY A 65 11.84 -12.03 -7.59
CA GLY A 65 13.19 -12.59 -7.62
C GLY A 65 13.23 -14.11 -7.32
N THR A 66 12.35 -14.59 -6.44
CA THR A 66 12.23 -16.04 -6.13
C THR A 66 11.67 -16.81 -7.33
N VAL A 67 10.67 -16.22 -8.01
CA VAL A 67 10.07 -16.79 -9.23
C VAL A 67 11.10 -16.79 -10.36
N GLN A 68 11.83 -15.70 -10.56
CA GLN A 68 12.88 -15.56 -11.57
C GLN A 68 14.01 -16.59 -11.35
N SER A 69 14.47 -16.77 -10.11
CA SER A 69 15.49 -17.77 -9.80
C SER A 69 14.99 -19.20 -10.11
N PHE A 70 13.74 -19.51 -9.77
CA PHE A 70 13.17 -20.83 -10.11
C PHE A 70 13.06 -21.04 -11.62
N LEU A 71 12.65 -20.01 -12.38
CA LEU A 71 12.56 -20.06 -13.84
C LEU A 71 13.93 -20.32 -14.46
N GLN A 72 14.96 -19.62 -13.98
CA GLN A 72 16.34 -19.78 -14.46
C GLN A 72 16.92 -21.17 -14.18
N LEU A 73 16.51 -21.82 -13.09
CA LEU A 73 17.00 -23.16 -12.73
C LEU A 73 16.21 -24.31 -13.37
N ASN A 74 15.02 -24.05 -13.91
CA ASN A 74 14.12 -25.07 -14.41
C ASN A 74 13.66 -24.77 -15.85
N GLN A 75 12.49 -24.14 -16.03
CA GLN A 75 11.83 -24.02 -17.34
C GLN A 75 12.64 -23.23 -18.36
N LEU A 76 13.41 -22.24 -17.92
CA LEU A 76 14.17 -21.32 -18.77
C LEU A 76 15.69 -21.49 -18.56
N SER A 77 16.15 -22.70 -18.22
CA SER A 77 17.59 -22.98 -18.03
C SER A 77 18.46 -22.62 -19.24
N ASP A 78 17.87 -22.67 -20.44
CA ASP A 78 18.57 -22.42 -21.70
C ASP A 78 18.69 -20.93 -22.03
N TYR A 79 18.01 -20.05 -21.28
CA TYR A 79 17.99 -18.61 -21.51
C TYR A 79 18.97 -17.88 -20.58
N SER A 80 19.50 -16.74 -21.04
CA SER A 80 20.37 -15.92 -20.21
C SER A 80 19.59 -15.25 -19.07
N ALA A 81 20.27 -14.93 -17.96
CA ALA A 81 19.67 -14.20 -16.85
C ALA A 81 19.09 -12.83 -17.29
N GLN A 82 19.66 -12.23 -18.34
CA GLN A 82 19.20 -10.98 -18.93
C GLN A 82 17.84 -11.17 -19.63
N ASP A 83 17.67 -12.26 -20.39
CA ASP A 83 16.41 -12.54 -21.09
C ASP A 83 15.25 -12.78 -20.12
N ILE A 84 15.52 -13.45 -19.00
CA ILE A 84 14.52 -13.67 -17.94
C ILE A 84 14.23 -12.36 -17.20
N GLY A 85 15.24 -11.50 -17.00
CA GLY A 85 15.10 -10.18 -16.38
C GLY A 85 14.14 -9.25 -17.14
N TRP A 86 13.98 -9.40 -18.46
CA TRP A 86 12.98 -8.63 -19.21
C TRP A 86 11.54 -8.90 -18.77
N ILE A 87 11.22 -10.12 -18.34
CA ILE A 87 9.87 -10.48 -17.88
C ILE A 87 9.52 -9.68 -16.62
N THR A 88 10.44 -9.64 -15.66
CA THR A 88 10.26 -9.00 -14.35
C THR A 88 10.39 -7.48 -14.43
N GLY A 89 11.24 -7.00 -15.34
CA GLY A 89 11.33 -5.59 -15.71
C GLY A 89 10.04 -5.08 -16.36
N LEU A 90 9.43 -5.86 -17.25
CA LEU A 90 8.17 -5.48 -17.91
C LEU A 90 7.00 -5.46 -16.93
N ASP A 91 6.89 -6.43 -16.01
CA ASP A 91 5.89 -6.41 -14.93
C ASP A 91 6.00 -5.12 -14.12
N THR A 92 7.20 -4.79 -13.65
CA THR A 92 7.46 -3.55 -12.88
C THR A 92 7.10 -2.31 -13.70
N ALA A 93 7.58 -2.22 -14.95
CA ALA A 93 7.35 -1.07 -15.81
C ALA A 93 5.86 -0.83 -16.08
N LEU A 94 5.11 -1.88 -16.44
CA LEU A 94 3.68 -1.78 -16.68
C LEU A 94 2.89 -1.50 -15.40
N SER A 95 3.33 -2.03 -14.25
CA SER A 95 2.68 -1.75 -12.97
C SER A 95 2.67 -0.25 -12.63
N LEU A 96 3.76 0.46 -12.96
CA LEU A 96 3.90 1.90 -12.74
C LEU A 96 3.23 2.71 -13.86
N LEU A 97 3.45 2.35 -15.13
CA LEU A 97 2.91 3.07 -16.28
C LEU A 97 1.38 2.98 -16.36
N CYS A 98 0.82 1.78 -16.18
CA CYS A 98 -0.64 1.61 -16.21
C CYS A 98 -1.31 2.29 -15.01
N GLY A 99 -0.63 2.41 -13.86
CA GLY A 99 -1.15 3.12 -12.69
C GLY A 99 -1.58 4.55 -12.99
N PHE A 100 -0.86 5.24 -13.88
CA PHE A 100 -1.20 6.59 -14.35
C PHE A 100 -2.58 6.66 -15.00
N GLN A 101 -2.96 5.65 -15.79
CA GLN A 101 -4.26 5.59 -16.47
C GLN A 101 -5.37 5.05 -15.57
N VAL A 102 -5.05 4.13 -14.64
CA VAL A 102 -6.05 3.55 -13.74
C VAL A 102 -6.58 4.59 -12.74
N GLY A 103 -5.78 5.57 -12.34
CA GLY A 103 -6.21 6.63 -11.40
C GLY A 103 -7.51 7.33 -11.84
N PRO A 104 -7.55 7.95 -13.04
CA PRO A 104 -8.77 8.53 -13.60
C PRO A 104 -9.95 7.54 -13.72
N LEU A 105 -9.67 6.27 -14.04
CA LEU A 105 -10.71 5.23 -14.08
C LEU A 105 -11.30 4.97 -12.69
N MET A 106 -10.45 4.95 -11.65
CA MET A 106 -10.86 4.80 -10.25
C MET A 106 -11.67 6.01 -9.75
N ASP A 107 -11.36 7.21 -10.23
CA ASP A 107 -12.16 8.41 -9.94
C ASP A 107 -13.54 8.36 -10.58
N ARG A 108 -13.66 7.82 -11.80
CA ARG A 108 -14.92 7.79 -12.57
C ARG A 108 -15.84 6.62 -12.20
N TYR A 109 -15.29 5.41 -12.14
CA TYR A 109 -16.07 4.18 -11.95
C TYR A 109 -16.08 3.69 -10.50
N GLY A 110 -15.16 4.20 -9.67
CA GLY A 110 -15.05 3.83 -8.27
C GLY A 110 -14.57 2.39 -8.04
N PRO A 111 -14.38 2.00 -6.76
CA PRO A 111 -13.87 0.67 -6.42
C PRO A 111 -14.87 -0.45 -6.72
N ARG A 112 -16.17 -0.17 -6.79
CA ARG A 112 -17.18 -1.21 -7.04
C ARG A 112 -16.98 -1.93 -8.37
N LEU A 113 -16.50 -1.22 -9.39
CA LEU A 113 -16.20 -1.81 -10.69
C LEU A 113 -14.74 -2.24 -10.80
N LEU A 114 -13.79 -1.43 -10.30
CA LEU A 114 -12.36 -1.73 -10.48
C LEU A 114 -11.85 -2.84 -9.55
N ALA A 115 -12.39 -2.99 -8.33
CA ALA A 115 -11.97 -4.05 -7.42
C ALA A 115 -12.21 -5.47 -7.96
N PRO A 116 -13.40 -5.84 -8.50
CA PRO A 116 -13.58 -7.16 -9.11
C PRO A 116 -12.72 -7.35 -10.36
N VAL A 117 -12.46 -6.29 -11.14
CA VAL A 117 -11.55 -6.36 -12.29
C VAL A 117 -10.12 -6.66 -11.82
N ALA A 118 -9.64 -6.00 -10.77
CA ALA A 118 -8.34 -6.29 -10.18
C ALA A 118 -8.25 -7.74 -9.68
N VAL A 119 -9.25 -8.23 -8.96
CA VAL A 119 -9.32 -9.63 -8.50
C VAL A 119 -9.25 -10.57 -9.69
N GLY A 120 -10.08 -10.36 -10.72
CA GLY A 120 -10.15 -11.20 -11.90
C GLY A 120 -8.83 -11.25 -12.66
N LEU A 121 -8.19 -10.10 -12.91
CA LEU A 121 -6.91 -10.01 -13.60
C LEU A 121 -5.78 -10.68 -12.80
N THR A 122 -5.68 -10.40 -11.49
CA THR A 122 -4.63 -10.98 -10.65
C THR A 122 -4.79 -12.49 -10.52
N VAL A 123 -6.01 -12.99 -10.39
CA VAL A 123 -6.28 -14.43 -10.31
C VAL A 123 -6.00 -15.10 -11.66
N ALA A 124 -6.51 -14.54 -12.75
CA ALA A 124 -6.24 -15.04 -14.10
C ALA A 124 -4.74 -15.16 -14.38
N LYS A 125 -3.93 -14.19 -13.94
CA LYS A 125 -2.47 -14.25 -14.02
C LYS A 125 -1.91 -15.56 -13.46
N PHE A 126 -2.24 -15.90 -12.21
CA PHE A 126 -1.66 -17.09 -11.56
C PHE A 126 -2.13 -18.40 -12.18
N PHE A 127 -3.41 -18.49 -12.56
CA PHE A 127 -3.94 -19.69 -13.20
C PHE A 127 -3.38 -19.89 -14.61
N LEU A 128 -3.27 -18.83 -15.42
CA LEU A 128 -2.62 -18.90 -16.73
C LEU A 128 -1.14 -19.23 -16.59
N LEU A 129 -0.43 -18.60 -15.64
CA LEU A 129 0.98 -18.86 -15.37
C LEU A 129 1.24 -20.32 -15.00
N SER A 130 0.29 -20.98 -14.35
CA SER A 130 0.40 -22.40 -13.98
C SER A 130 0.47 -23.36 -15.18
N GLU A 131 -0.03 -22.95 -16.35
CA GLU A 131 0.00 -23.75 -17.59
C GLU A 131 1.13 -23.33 -18.54
N CYS A 132 1.82 -22.23 -18.23
CA CYS A 132 2.88 -21.69 -19.08
C CYS A 132 4.13 -22.57 -19.01
N LYS A 133 4.64 -22.96 -20.19
CA LYS A 133 5.87 -23.73 -20.35
C LYS A 133 6.94 -23.01 -21.15
N ASN A 134 6.53 -22.15 -22.07
CA ASN A 134 7.43 -21.45 -23.00
C ASN A 134 7.70 -20.02 -22.52
N TYR A 135 8.88 -19.49 -22.87
CA TYR A 135 9.31 -18.12 -22.57
C TYR A 135 8.21 -17.07 -22.88
N TRP A 136 7.67 -17.07 -24.11
CA TRP A 136 6.66 -16.11 -24.54
C TRP A 136 5.35 -16.17 -23.74
N GLN A 137 4.96 -17.37 -23.28
CA GLN A 137 3.75 -17.52 -22.46
C GLN A 137 3.95 -16.89 -21.08
N ILE A 138 5.12 -17.14 -20.47
CA ILE A 138 5.50 -16.56 -19.19
C ILE A 138 5.69 -15.05 -19.31
N PHE A 139 6.28 -14.58 -20.41
CA PHE A 139 6.44 -13.15 -20.70
C PHE A 139 5.09 -12.41 -20.75
N LEU A 140 4.10 -12.99 -21.43
CA LEU A 140 2.75 -12.40 -21.51
C LEU A 140 1.99 -12.49 -20.18
N CYS A 141 2.04 -13.64 -19.50
CA CYS A 141 1.28 -13.84 -18.27
C CYS A 141 1.89 -13.11 -17.08
N LEU A 142 3.19 -13.28 -16.83
CA LEU A 142 3.87 -12.67 -15.69
C LEU A 142 4.24 -11.21 -15.96
N GLY A 143 4.74 -10.88 -17.15
CA GLY A 143 5.14 -9.52 -17.50
C GLY A 143 3.93 -8.62 -17.80
N VAL A 144 3.23 -8.90 -18.90
CA VAL A 144 2.15 -8.02 -19.39
C VAL A 144 0.92 -8.04 -18.48
N LEU A 145 0.31 -9.22 -18.33
CA LEU A 145 -0.90 -9.37 -17.52
C LEU A 145 -0.59 -9.11 -16.04
N GLY A 146 0.59 -9.48 -15.55
CA GLY A 146 1.03 -9.20 -14.20
C GLY A 146 1.17 -7.72 -13.90
N GLY A 147 1.85 -6.96 -14.75
CA GLY A 147 2.01 -5.53 -14.56
C GLY A 147 0.67 -4.80 -14.58
N ILE A 148 -0.22 -5.13 -15.54
CA ILE A 148 -1.57 -4.53 -15.60
C ILE A 148 -2.38 -4.88 -14.35
N ALA A 149 -2.40 -6.15 -13.93
CA ALA A 149 -3.13 -6.57 -12.74
C ALA A 149 -2.64 -5.85 -11.47
N SER A 150 -1.32 -5.74 -11.29
CA SER A 150 -0.68 -5.03 -10.18
C SER A 150 -1.00 -3.54 -10.20
N ALA A 151 -0.98 -2.90 -11.37
CA ALA A 151 -1.36 -1.49 -11.52
C ALA A 151 -2.81 -1.25 -11.06
N VAL A 152 -3.75 -2.10 -11.49
CA VAL A 152 -5.16 -1.94 -11.13
C VAL A 152 -5.35 -2.17 -9.63
N ALA A 153 -4.77 -3.24 -9.07
CA ALA A 153 -4.92 -3.58 -7.66
C ALA A 153 -4.33 -2.51 -6.72
N SER A 154 -3.09 -2.06 -6.98
CA SER A 154 -2.42 -1.02 -6.19
C SER A 154 -3.14 0.32 -6.24
N THR A 155 -3.59 0.73 -7.43
CA THR A 155 -4.29 2.02 -7.61
C THR A 155 -5.62 2.05 -6.88
N VAL A 156 -6.39 0.96 -6.92
CA VAL A 156 -7.66 0.85 -6.18
C VAL A 156 -7.43 1.02 -4.67
N ALA A 157 -6.42 0.34 -4.13
CA ALA A 157 -6.10 0.39 -2.71
C ALA A 157 -5.63 1.79 -2.27
N ILE A 158 -4.65 2.37 -2.95
CA ILE A 158 -4.08 3.69 -2.61
C ILE A 158 -5.15 4.77 -2.75
N SER A 159 -5.94 4.74 -3.83
CA SER A 159 -6.99 5.73 -4.07
C SER A 159 -8.12 5.63 -3.05
N ALA A 160 -8.46 4.42 -2.60
CA ALA A 160 -9.48 4.24 -1.58
C ALA A 160 -9.04 4.89 -0.25
N VAL A 161 -7.85 4.55 0.25
CA VAL A 161 -7.34 5.11 1.52
C VAL A 161 -7.17 6.63 1.43
N GLY A 162 -6.62 7.12 0.31
CA GLY A 162 -6.36 8.54 0.10
C GLY A 162 -7.62 9.43 0.05
N LYS A 163 -8.79 8.85 -0.26
CA LYS A 163 -10.10 9.54 -0.26
C LYS A 163 -10.83 9.44 1.08
N LEU A 164 -10.60 8.40 1.86
CA LEU A 164 -11.26 8.21 3.17
C LEU A 164 -10.63 9.07 4.27
N PHE A 165 -9.31 9.24 4.25
CA PHE A 165 -8.59 9.95 5.31
C PHE A 165 -7.99 11.26 4.82
N ILE A 166 -8.34 12.35 5.52
CA ILE A 166 -7.76 13.69 5.27
C ILE A 166 -6.74 14.05 6.36
N ARG A 167 -7.09 13.88 7.64
CA ARG A 167 -6.26 14.33 8.77
C ARG A 167 -5.25 13.28 9.27
N ARG A 168 -5.55 11.99 9.14
CA ARG A 168 -4.68 10.86 9.51
C ARG A 168 -4.21 10.09 8.26
N ARG A 169 -3.92 10.82 7.18
CA ARG A 169 -3.68 10.22 5.87
C ARG A 169 -2.36 9.44 5.83
N GLY A 170 -1.30 9.98 6.45
CA GLY A 170 0.00 9.32 6.52
C GLY A 170 -0.09 8.00 7.29
N LEU A 171 -0.74 8.02 8.46
CA LEU A 171 -0.96 6.81 9.25
C LEU A 171 -1.81 5.76 8.50
N ALA A 172 -2.93 6.16 7.90
CA ALA A 172 -3.82 5.24 7.18
C ALA A 172 -3.13 4.63 5.94
N MET A 173 -2.38 5.44 5.18
CA MET A 173 -1.62 4.95 4.03
C MET A 173 -0.51 4.00 4.48
N GLY A 174 0.25 4.38 5.51
CA GLY A 174 1.29 3.53 6.11
C GLY A 174 0.75 2.19 6.59
N ALA A 175 -0.42 2.17 7.22
CA ALA A 175 -1.08 0.95 7.66
C ALA A 175 -1.55 0.06 6.51
N ALA A 176 -2.11 0.63 5.43
CA ALA A 176 -2.42 -0.15 4.24
C ALA A 176 -1.15 -0.72 3.59
N MET A 177 -0.09 0.09 3.51
CA MET A 177 1.19 -0.30 2.93
C MET A 177 1.99 -1.32 3.76
N ALA A 178 1.73 -1.41 5.06
CA ALA A 178 2.24 -2.50 5.89
C ALA A 178 1.85 -3.88 5.31
N GLY A 179 0.67 -3.98 4.69
CA GLY A 179 0.21 -5.18 3.97
C GLY A 179 1.18 -5.61 2.86
N ALA A 180 1.73 -4.67 2.09
CA ALA A 180 2.73 -4.97 1.06
C ALA A 180 4.03 -5.57 1.65
N SER A 181 4.46 -5.12 2.84
CA SER A 181 5.63 -5.68 3.54
C SER A 181 5.36 -7.09 4.03
N LEU A 182 4.17 -7.32 4.61
CA LEU A 182 3.75 -8.65 5.05
C LEU A 182 3.70 -9.63 3.87
N GLY A 183 3.19 -9.19 2.71
CA GLY A 183 3.21 -9.98 1.47
C GLY A 183 4.62 -10.30 1.00
N GLY A 184 5.53 -9.31 1.06
CA GLY A 184 6.93 -9.49 0.68
C GLY A 184 7.73 -10.44 1.58
N ILE A 185 7.26 -10.71 2.80
CA ILE A 185 7.85 -11.74 3.70
C ILE A 185 7.18 -13.09 3.47
N THR A 186 5.86 -13.12 3.38
CA THR A 186 5.06 -14.36 3.35
C THR A 186 5.13 -15.09 2.02
N PHE A 187 4.93 -14.40 0.89
CA PHE A 187 4.89 -15.04 -0.42
C PHE A 187 6.21 -15.71 -0.87
N PRO A 188 7.42 -15.14 -0.68
CA PRO A 188 8.63 -15.83 -1.08
C PRO A 188 8.90 -17.06 -0.20
N LEU A 189 8.51 -17.02 1.09
CA LEU A 189 8.58 -18.19 1.98
C LEU A 189 7.65 -19.32 1.53
N VAL A 190 6.41 -18.98 1.17
CA VAL A 190 5.44 -19.95 0.63
C VAL A 190 5.95 -20.54 -0.68
N LEU A 191 6.38 -19.71 -1.63
CA LEU A 191 6.89 -20.16 -2.94
C LEU A 191 8.13 -21.05 -2.80
N ARG A 192 9.05 -20.72 -1.90
CA ARG A 192 10.25 -21.52 -1.64
C ARG A 192 9.96 -22.94 -1.16
N ARG A 193 8.86 -23.14 -0.42
CA ARG A 193 8.43 -24.48 0.03
C ARG A 193 7.52 -25.16 -0.99
N ALA A 194 6.69 -24.40 -1.69
CA ALA A 194 5.76 -24.92 -2.68
C ALA A 194 6.49 -25.43 -3.92
N PHE A 195 7.47 -24.68 -4.45
CA PHE A 195 8.15 -25.03 -5.70
C PHE A 195 8.81 -26.42 -5.68
N PRO A 196 9.59 -26.81 -4.65
CA PRO A 196 10.18 -28.15 -4.60
C PRO A 196 9.16 -29.26 -4.31
N ALA A 197 8.11 -28.96 -3.54
CA ALA A 197 7.15 -29.98 -3.08
C ALA A 197 6.04 -30.27 -4.11
N LEU A 198 5.55 -29.25 -4.80
CA LEU A 198 4.37 -29.31 -5.68
C LEU A 198 4.72 -29.05 -7.15
N GLY A 199 5.92 -28.57 -7.45
CA GLY A 199 6.33 -28.14 -8.79
C GLY A 199 5.69 -26.83 -9.23
N TRP A 200 6.03 -26.37 -10.44
CA TRP A 200 5.65 -25.06 -10.97
C TRP A 200 4.13 -24.83 -11.04
N SER A 201 3.40 -25.76 -11.68
CA SER A 201 1.98 -25.58 -11.97
C SER A 201 1.15 -25.48 -10.69
N TRP A 202 1.25 -26.48 -9.80
CA TRP A 202 0.50 -26.48 -8.55
C TRP A 202 0.90 -25.36 -7.59
N SER A 203 2.19 -24.97 -7.56
CA SER A 203 2.63 -23.83 -6.73
C SER A 203 1.93 -22.52 -7.14
N ASN A 204 1.84 -22.26 -8.45
CA ASN A 204 1.15 -21.07 -8.96
C ASN A 204 -0.37 -21.15 -8.72
N ARG A 205 -1.00 -22.33 -8.83
CA ARG A 205 -2.42 -22.51 -8.49
C ARG A 205 -2.71 -22.25 -7.02
N VAL A 206 -1.90 -22.80 -6.11
CA VAL A 206 -2.01 -22.54 -4.67
C VAL A 206 -1.90 -21.05 -4.39
N MET A 207 -0.93 -20.36 -5.01
CA MET A 207 -0.80 -18.90 -4.88
C MET A 207 -2.05 -18.17 -5.41
N GLY A 208 -2.59 -18.60 -6.55
CA GLY A 208 -3.83 -18.08 -7.10
C GLY A 208 -5.02 -18.23 -6.15
N PHE A 209 -5.18 -19.38 -5.49
CA PHE A 209 -6.24 -19.59 -4.50
C PHE A 209 -6.06 -18.72 -3.24
N VAL A 210 -4.82 -18.60 -2.73
CA VAL A 210 -4.52 -17.75 -1.57
C VAL A 210 -4.83 -16.29 -1.89
N ILE A 211 -4.39 -15.79 -3.04
CA ILE A 211 -4.62 -14.41 -3.48
C ILE A 211 -6.10 -14.16 -3.77
N LEU A 212 -6.82 -15.13 -4.35
CA LEU A 212 -8.27 -15.05 -4.51
C LEU A 212 -8.95 -14.87 -3.16
N GLY A 213 -8.59 -15.66 -2.14
CA GLY A 213 -9.14 -15.52 -0.79
C GLY A 213 -8.86 -14.14 -0.18
N LEU A 214 -7.61 -13.68 -0.23
CA LEU A 214 -7.23 -12.38 0.35
C LEU A 214 -7.90 -11.20 -0.38
N MET A 215 -7.91 -11.20 -1.71
CA MET A 215 -8.51 -10.11 -2.48
C MET A 215 -10.04 -10.13 -2.48
N THR A 216 -10.69 -11.30 -2.38
CA THR A 216 -12.16 -11.37 -2.22
C THR A 216 -12.59 -10.82 -0.88
N ILE A 217 -11.89 -11.15 0.21
CA ILE A 217 -12.11 -10.54 1.52
C ILE A 217 -11.93 -9.02 1.41
N GLY A 218 -10.81 -8.55 0.84
CA GLY A 218 -10.58 -7.12 0.63
C GLY A 218 -11.67 -6.45 -0.22
N MET A 219 -12.17 -7.13 -1.27
CA MET A 219 -13.22 -6.60 -2.14
C MET A 219 -14.52 -6.39 -1.37
N VAL A 220 -14.92 -7.37 -0.55
CA VAL A 220 -16.12 -7.28 0.29
C VAL A 220 -16.01 -6.11 1.27
N LEU A 221 -14.85 -5.93 1.90
CA LEU A 221 -14.61 -4.81 2.83
C LEU A 221 -14.52 -3.44 2.11
N LEU A 222 -14.31 -3.40 0.79
CA LEU A 222 -14.33 -2.18 -0.02
C LEU A 222 -15.72 -1.82 -0.57
N LEU A 223 -16.71 -2.71 -0.52
CA LEU A 223 -18.10 -2.41 -0.96
C LEU A 223 -18.77 -1.21 -0.25
N PRO A 224 -18.60 -0.97 1.07
CA PRO A 224 -19.17 0.20 1.74
C PRO A 224 -18.49 1.52 1.36
N PHE A 225 -17.36 1.49 0.65
CA PHE A 225 -16.55 2.66 0.31
C PHE A 225 -17.34 3.88 -0.25
N PRO A 226 -18.25 3.75 -1.23
CA PRO A 226 -18.92 4.93 -1.80
C PRO A 226 -19.81 5.65 -0.79
N LYS A 227 -20.26 4.97 0.28
CA LYS A 227 -21.04 5.55 1.37
C LYS A 227 -20.14 6.25 2.40
N LEU A 228 -18.85 5.90 2.45
CA LEU A 228 -17.88 6.39 3.43
C LEU A 228 -17.15 7.67 2.98
N ILE A 229 -17.15 7.95 1.67
CA ILE A 229 -16.65 9.22 1.14
C ILE A 229 -17.63 10.32 1.53
N LEU A 230 -17.18 11.23 2.42
CA LEU A 230 -17.94 12.44 2.74
C LEU A 230 -18.28 13.20 1.44
N PRO A 231 -19.50 13.76 1.30
CA PRO A 231 -19.85 14.61 0.17
C PRO A 231 -19.12 15.96 0.25
N SER A 232 -17.79 15.97 0.10
CA SER A 232 -17.00 17.19 -0.07
C SER A 232 -16.78 17.47 -1.55
N ALA A 233 -17.64 18.32 -2.10
CA ALA A 233 -17.39 19.39 -3.09
C ALA A 233 -16.51 19.16 -4.34
N VAL A 234 -16.08 17.94 -4.69
CA VAL A 234 -15.33 17.67 -5.93
C VAL A 234 -15.99 16.55 -6.72
N SER A 235 -17.32 16.62 -6.88
CA SER A 235 -17.98 15.94 -8.00
C SER A 235 -18.06 16.91 -9.18
N SER A 236 -16.93 17.11 -9.87
CA SER A 236 -17.03 17.57 -11.25
C SER A 236 -17.26 16.34 -12.11
N LYS A 237 -18.53 16.13 -12.48
CA LYS A 237 -19.00 15.17 -13.51
C LYS A 237 -18.34 15.35 -14.90
N LYS A 238 -17.26 16.16 -15.02
CA LYS A 238 -16.59 16.52 -16.28
C LYS A 238 -15.05 16.49 -16.20
N ARG A 239 -14.41 15.70 -15.33
CA ARG A 239 -12.99 15.36 -15.59
C ARG A 239 -12.94 14.28 -16.66
N SER A 240 -12.42 14.64 -17.84
CA SER A 240 -12.14 13.70 -18.92
C SER A 240 -11.28 12.55 -18.39
N ALA A 241 -11.56 11.32 -18.81
CA ALA A 241 -10.67 10.18 -18.58
C ALA A 241 -9.34 10.29 -19.36
N ALA A 242 -9.19 11.36 -20.14
CA ALA A 242 -7.98 11.71 -20.86
C ALA A 242 -6.88 12.17 -19.90
N LEU A 243 -5.66 11.73 -20.22
CA LEU A 243 -4.44 12.10 -19.54
C LEU A 243 -4.25 13.62 -19.64
N ASN A 244 -4.21 14.30 -18.49
CA ASN A 244 -3.90 15.72 -18.47
C ASN A 244 -2.39 15.91 -18.28
N PHE A 245 -1.69 16.24 -19.38
CA PHE A 245 -0.26 16.53 -19.38
C PHE A 245 0.08 17.95 -18.93
N ASP A 246 -0.90 18.82 -18.67
CA ASP A 246 -0.68 20.20 -18.22
C ASP A 246 0.08 20.26 -16.89
N ALA A 247 -0.03 19.22 -16.05
CA ALA A 247 0.72 19.12 -14.80
C ALA A 247 2.25 19.15 -15.02
N PHE A 248 2.75 18.58 -16.13
CA PHE A 248 4.17 18.58 -16.48
C PHE A 248 4.69 19.95 -16.93
N ARG A 249 3.81 20.95 -17.11
CA ARG A 249 4.23 22.32 -17.42
C ARG A 249 4.79 23.05 -16.20
N SER A 250 4.48 22.57 -14.99
CA SER A 250 5.01 23.14 -13.75
C SER A 250 6.38 22.54 -13.40
N GLY A 251 7.40 23.39 -13.29
CA GLY A 251 8.76 22.97 -12.93
C GLY A 251 8.83 22.14 -11.64
N PRO A 252 8.18 22.55 -10.53
CA PRO A 252 8.19 21.78 -9.29
C PRO A 252 7.61 20.37 -9.42
N PHE A 253 6.56 20.17 -10.23
CA PHE A 253 5.99 18.85 -10.49
C PHE A 253 6.98 17.93 -11.21
N VAL A 254 7.68 18.46 -12.21
CA VAL A 254 8.70 17.72 -12.96
C VAL A 254 9.84 17.29 -12.04
N PHE A 255 10.35 18.20 -11.20
CA PHE A 255 11.42 17.88 -10.24
C PHE A 255 11.01 16.81 -9.24
N ILE A 256 9.82 16.91 -8.67
CA ILE A 256 9.31 15.91 -7.72
C ILE A 256 9.10 14.56 -8.43
N THR A 257 8.50 14.56 -9.61
CA THR A 257 8.28 13.33 -10.38
C THR A 257 9.59 12.65 -10.76
N LEU A 258 10.60 13.41 -11.18
CA LEU A 258 11.94 12.89 -11.50
C LEU A 258 12.62 12.35 -10.25
N GLY A 259 12.55 13.06 -9.12
CA GLY A 259 13.06 12.58 -7.84
C GLY A 259 12.40 11.27 -7.41
N PHE A 260 11.08 11.17 -7.60
CA PHE A 260 10.33 9.94 -7.32
C PHE A 260 10.79 8.78 -8.20
N PHE A 261 10.94 9.02 -9.50
CA PHE A 261 11.43 8.03 -10.46
C PHE A 261 12.82 7.51 -10.09
N LEU A 262 13.76 8.42 -9.79
CA LEU A 262 15.13 8.04 -9.41
C LEU A 262 15.18 7.27 -8.09
N TYR A 263 14.34 7.63 -7.12
CA TYR A 263 14.28 6.94 -5.84
C TYR A 263 13.67 5.53 -5.98
N GLU A 264 12.60 5.37 -6.75
CA GLU A 264 11.98 4.07 -7.02
C GLU A 264 12.93 3.13 -7.78
N PHE A 265 13.69 3.68 -8.75
CA PHE A 265 14.75 2.96 -9.45
C PHE A 265 15.82 2.44 -8.47
N SER A 266 16.24 3.28 -7.51
CA SER A 266 17.19 2.90 -6.47
C SER A 266 16.63 1.80 -5.55
N ILE A 267 15.38 1.94 -5.07
CA ILE A 267 14.74 0.94 -4.21
C ILE A 267 14.70 -0.43 -4.89
N THR A 268 14.22 -0.45 -6.14
CA THR A 268 14.07 -1.69 -6.91
C THR A 268 15.43 -2.33 -7.17
N GLY A 269 16.42 -1.52 -7.58
CA GLY A 269 17.77 -2.00 -7.86
C GLY A 269 18.45 -2.60 -6.63
N VAL A 270 18.47 -1.88 -5.51
CA VAL A 270 19.08 -2.37 -4.26
C VAL A 270 18.32 -3.60 -3.73
N GLY A 271 16.99 -3.58 -3.72
CA GLY A 271 16.18 -4.70 -3.24
C GLY A 271 16.44 -6.01 -3.97
N VAL A 272 16.61 -5.96 -5.30
CA VAL A 272 16.87 -7.14 -6.14
C VAL A 272 18.32 -7.59 -6.06
N LEU A 273 19.29 -6.66 -6.02
CA LEU A 273 20.72 -6.98 -6.08
C LEU A 273 21.33 -7.32 -4.72
N LEU A 274 20.71 -6.93 -3.60
CA LEU A 274 21.24 -7.15 -2.26
C LEU A 274 21.56 -8.63 -1.95
N PRO A 275 20.70 -9.62 -2.26
CA PRO A 275 21.04 -11.03 -2.09
C PRO A 275 22.24 -11.46 -2.94
N THR A 276 22.31 -10.99 -4.19
CA THR A 276 23.41 -11.29 -5.12
C THR A 276 24.73 -10.70 -4.63
N PHE A 277 24.69 -9.50 -4.05
CA PHE A 277 25.86 -8.88 -3.42
C PHE A 277 26.38 -9.72 -2.24
N ALA A 278 25.50 -10.18 -1.36
CA ALA A 278 25.89 -11.03 -0.23
C ALA A 278 26.56 -12.34 -0.68
N VAL A 279 26.01 -12.99 -1.72
CA VAL A 279 26.61 -14.21 -2.28
C VAL A 279 27.97 -13.94 -2.91
N LYS A 280 28.11 -12.84 -3.68
CA LYS A 280 29.42 -12.44 -4.25
C LYS A 280 30.46 -12.06 -3.21
N ALA A 281 30.04 -11.56 -2.05
CA ALA A 281 30.91 -11.29 -0.91
C ALA A 281 31.36 -12.58 -0.17
N GLY A 282 30.90 -13.76 -0.59
CA GLY A 282 31.30 -15.06 -0.03
C GLY A 282 30.35 -15.61 1.04
N PHE A 283 29.20 -14.96 1.28
CA PHE A 283 28.21 -15.44 2.25
C PHE A 283 27.30 -16.54 1.67
N PRO A 284 26.75 -17.43 2.52
CA PRO A 284 25.80 -18.44 2.10
C PRO A 284 24.54 -17.83 1.48
N SER A 285 23.96 -18.50 0.48
CA SER A 285 22.70 -18.07 -0.16
C SER A 285 21.53 -17.92 0.83
N ALA A 286 21.55 -18.68 1.94
CA ALA A 286 20.62 -18.55 3.05
C ALA A 286 20.55 -17.11 3.61
N MET A 287 21.69 -16.41 3.66
CA MET A 287 21.79 -15.05 4.19
C MET A 287 21.03 -14.04 3.33
N GLY A 288 21.04 -14.19 2.01
CA GLY A 288 20.32 -13.30 1.10
C GLY A 288 18.82 -13.25 1.40
N TYR A 289 18.21 -14.39 1.73
CA TYR A 289 16.79 -14.44 2.12
C TYR A 289 16.53 -13.76 3.46
N THR A 290 17.44 -13.94 4.43
CA THR A 290 17.34 -13.28 5.73
C THR A 290 17.43 -11.77 5.58
N LEU A 291 18.32 -11.27 4.71
CA LEU A 291 18.44 -9.85 4.41
C LEU A 291 17.15 -9.27 3.84
N VAL A 292 16.55 -9.94 2.85
CA VAL A 292 15.26 -9.52 2.26
C VAL A 292 14.13 -9.53 3.29
N SER A 293 14.13 -10.51 4.20
CA SER A 293 13.12 -10.62 5.26
C SER A 293 13.26 -9.48 6.29
N ILE A 294 14.48 -9.20 6.74
CA ILE A 294 14.79 -8.08 7.64
C ILE A 294 14.41 -6.75 6.97
N LEU A 295 14.78 -6.57 5.71
CA LEU A 295 14.48 -5.37 4.93
C LEU A 295 12.97 -5.11 4.86
N ASN A 296 12.17 -6.10 4.46
CA ASN A 296 10.71 -5.94 4.38
C ASN A 296 10.06 -5.77 5.77
N GLY A 297 10.60 -6.43 6.81
CA GLY A 297 10.15 -6.31 8.19
C GLY A 297 10.38 -4.91 8.75
N CYS A 298 11.59 -4.38 8.63
CA CYS A 298 11.90 -3.01 9.02
C CYS A 298 11.17 -1.98 8.14
N SER A 299 10.94 -2.28 6.86
CA SER A 299 10.12 -1.44 5.98
C SER A 299 8.68 -1.34 6.44
N CYS A 300 8.13 -2.37 7.09
CA CYS A 300 6.80 -2.30 7.70
C CYS A 300 6.74 -1.21 8.79
N LEU A 301 7.76 -1.16 9.66
CA LEU A 301 7.87 -0.11 10.69
C LEU A 301 8.14 1.26 10.06
N GLY A 302 8.96 1.29 9.01
CA GLY A 302 9.26 2.47 8.19
C GLY A 302 8.06 3.02 7.43
N ARG A 303 6.99 2.24 7.25
CA ARG A 303 5.73 2.71 6.65
C ARG A 303 4.82 3.38 7.68
N LEU A 304 4.80 2.84 8.90
CA LEU A 304 3.92 3.30 9.98
C LEU A 304 4.47 4.53 10.71
N LEU A 305 5.70 4.47 11.22
CA LEU A 305 6.24 5.53 12.10
C LEU A 305 6.47 6.85 11.36
N PRO A 306 7.11 6.87 10.18
CA PRO A 306 7.28 8.09 9.39
C PRO A 306 5.95 8.61 8.84
N GLY A 307 4.98 7.74 8.55
CA GLY A 307 3.62 8.13 8.17
C GLY A 307 2.92 8.91 9.29
N LEU A 308 3.01 8.41 10.53
CA LEU A 308 2.52 9.10 11.71
C LEU A 308 3.28 10.41 11.96
N ALA A 309 4.61 10.40 11.88
CA ALA A 309 5.42 11.61 12.06
C ALA A 309 5.11 12.68 11.00
N GLY A 310 4.84 12.27 9.76
CA GLY A 310 4.45 13.16 8.66
C GLY A 310 3.11 13.85 8.88
N ASP A 311 2.19 13.23 9.61
CA ASP A 311 0.90 13.84 10.00
C ASP A 311 1.09 14.98 11.03
N TYR A 312 2.19 14.99 11.81
CA TYR A 312 2.49 16.05 12.81
C TYR A 312 3.49 17.10 12.32
N VAL A 313 4.63 16.67 11.76
CA VAL A 313 5.77 17.54 11.43
C VAL A 313 5.67 18.11 10.01
N GLY A 314 5.02 17.36 9.12
CA GLY A 314 4.96 17.67 7.69
C GLY A 314 5.51 16.54 6.84
N HIS A 315 4.73 16.14 5.84
CA HIS A 315 5.05 14.99 4.98
C HIS A 315 6.35 15.19 4.18
N PHE A 316 6.57 16.41 3.65
CA PHE A 316 7.74 16.69 2.82
C PHE A 316 9.06 16.71 3.62
N ASP A 317 9.02 17.21 4.85
CA ASP A 317 10.22 17.27 5.70
C ASP A 317 10.67 15.87 6.14
N VAL A 318 9.69 15.01 6.48
CA VAL A 318 9.96 13.62 6.86
C VAL A 318 10.48 12.79 5.67
N ILE A 319 9.89 12.93 4.47
CA ILE A 319 10.37 12.17 3.30
C ILE A 319 11.79 12.59 2.91
N LEU A 320 12.11 13.89 2.99
CA LEU A 320 13.46 14.39 2.70
C LEU A 320 14.48 13.84 3.72
N PHE A 321 14.15 13.90 5.01
CA PHE A 321 15.00 13.37 6.07
C PHE A 321 15.28 11.87 5.91
N MET A 322 14.24 11.07 5.65
CA MET A 322 14.36 9.63 5.42
C MET A 322 15.15 9.31 4.14
N THR A 323 14.98 10.12 3.09
CA THR A 323 15.75 9.97 1.84
C THR A 323 17.23 10.23 2.07
N CYS A 324 17.60 11.31 2.76
CA CYS A 324 18.99 11.60 3.12
C CYS A 324 19.61 10.48 3.96
N LEU A 325 18.85 9.94 4.92
CA LEU A 325 19.32 8.83 5.75
C LEU A 325 19.53 7.54 4.93
N SER A 326 18.63 7.24 4.00
CA SER A 326 18.80 6.11 3.07
C SER A 326 20.03 6.26 2.16
N LEU A 327 20.38 7.49 1.76
CA LEU A 327 21.58 7.79 0.99
C LEU A 327 22.86 7.52 1.81
N ILE A 328 22.88 7.94 3.07
CA ILE A 328 24.00 7.69 3.99
C ILE A 328 24.22 6.18 4.17
N PHE A 329 23.15 5.42 4.42
CA PHE A 329 23.26 3.96 4.57
C PHE A 329 23.66 3.26 3.28
N THR A 330 23.17 3.72 2.13
CA THR A 330 23.60 3.21 0.82
C THR A 330 25.08 3.49 0.59
N GLY A 331 25.56 4.70 0.93
CA GLY A 331 26.98 5.06 0.87
C GLY A 331 27.85 4.20 1.79
N ALA A 332 27.36 3.88 2.99
CA ALA A 332 28.06 3.02 3.94
C ALA A 332 28.29 1.59 3.41
N LEU A 333 27.40 1.07 2.55
CA LEU A 333 27.57 -0.24 1.90
C LEU A 333 28.76 -0.26 0.92
N PHE A 334 29.03 0.87 0.25
CA PHE A 334 30.14 1.00 -0.72
C PHE A 334 31.51 1.27 -0.06
N VAL A 335 31.55 1.48 1.26
CA VAL A 335 32.80 1.54 2.01
C VAL A 335 33.40 0.11 2.09
N PRO A 336 34.73 -0.08 2.02
CA PRO A 336 35.39 -1.39 2.01
C PRO A 336 35.07 -2.37 3.17
N PHE A 337 34.28 -1.93 4.16
CA PHE A 337 33.80 -2.74 5.28
C PHE A 337 32.47 -3.47 4.99
N GLY A 338 31.71 -3.07 3.95
CA GLY A 338 30.35 -3.56 3.68
C GLY A 338 30.25 -5.07 3.38
N GLY A 339 31.33 -5.69 2.88
CA GLY A 339 31.39 -7.12 2.60
C GLY A 339 32.09 -7.97 3.66
N GLN A 340 32.65 -7.35 4.72
CA GLN A 340 33.55 -8.07 5.64
C GLN A 340 32.83 -8.74 6.82
N SER A 341 31.62 -8.29 7.15
CA SER A 341 30.86 -8.81 8.30
C SER A 341 29.38 -8.96 7.99
N ALA A 342 28.84 -10.14 8.32
CA ALA A 342 27.41 -10.43 8.22
C ALA A 342 26.56 -9.45 9.06
N GLY A 343 27.09 -8.98 10.20
CA GLY A 343 26.38 -8.04 11.07
C GLY A 343 26.14 -6.68 10.40
N ILE A 344 27.10 -6.21 9.61
CA ILE A 344 26.98 -4.93 8.88
C ILE A 344 25.91 -5.05 7.79
N LEU A 345 25.88 -6.17 7.07
CA LEU A 345 24.84 -6.46 6.07
C LEU A 345 23.43 -6.51 6.69
N TYR A 346 23.28 -7.15 7.86
CA TYR A 346 22.01 -7.18 8.57
C TYR A 346 21.58 -5.79 9.08
N ALA A 347 22.51 -5.02 9.64
CA ALA A 347 22.24 -3.65 10.08
C ALA A 347 21.84 -2.76 8.89
N PHE A 348 22.56 -2.87 7.77
CA PHE A 348 22.23 -2.18 6.52
C PHE A 348 20.81 -2.53 6.05
N ALA A 349 20.48 -3.83 5.94
CA ALA A 349 19.17 -4.27 5.48
C ALA A 349 18.02 -3.71 6.35
N GLY A 350 18.20 -3.69 7.67
CA GLY A 350 17.20 -3.16 8.60
C GLY A 350 17.06 -1.64 8.50
N LEU A 351 18.17 -0.91 8.57
CA LEU A 351 18.18 0.56 8.55
C LEU A 351 17.73 1.12 7.19
N TRP A 352 18.24 0.53 6.09
CA TRP A 352 17.84 0.91 4.74
C TRP A 352 16.39 0.54 4.46
N GLY A 353 15.94 -0.64 4.89
CA GLY A 353 14.54 -1.08 4.79
C GLY A 353 13.58 -0.14 5.53
N PHE A 354 13.96 0.30 6.74
CA PHE A 354 13.20 1.29 7.50
C PHE A 354 13.08 2.63 6.76
N CYS A 355 14.19 3.17 6.26
CA CYS A 355 14.17 4.47 5.57
C CYS A 355 13.35 4.42 4.27
N THR A 356 13.53 3.38 3.46
CA THR A 356 12.85 3.23 2.18
C THR A 356 11.36 2.94 2.32
N GLY A 357 10.92 2.30 3.41
CA GLY A 357 9.50 2.08 3.69
C GLY A 357 8.67 3.37 3.79
N SER A 358 9.29 4.45 4.25
CA SER A 358 8.66 5.76 4.44
C SER A 358 8.10 6.35 3.14
N PHE A 359 8.76 6.06 2.03
CA PHE A 359 8.59 6.78 0.78
C PHE A 359 7.18 6.66 0.19
N LEU A 360 6.65 5.44 0.09
CA LEU A 360 5.33 5.19 -0.47
C LEU A 360 4.20 5.58 0.51
N SER A 361 4.47 5.63 1.81
CA SER A 361 3.47 5.99 2.84
C SER A 361 3.20 7.49 2.88
N ILE A 362 4.16 8.30 2.41
CA ILE A 362 4.15 9.77 2.49
C ILE A 362 3.80 10.38 1.12
N LEU A 363 3.02 9.68 0.30
CA LEU A 363 2.59 10.16 -1.02
C LEU A 363 1.79 11.48 -0.88
N PRO A 364 2.29 12.60 -1.46
CA PRO A 364 1.86 13.95 -1.08
C PRO A 364 0.48 14.30 -1.65
N GLY A 365 -0.55 14.22 -0.81
CA GLY A 365 -1.93 14.30 -1.25
C GLY A 365 -2.56 15.69 -1.30
N LYS A 366 -1.97 16.72 -0.67
CA LYS A 366 -2.63 18.03 -0.57
C LYS A 366 -1.70 19.25 -0.62
N ARG A 367 -0.55 19.23 0.06
CA ARG A 367 0.34 20.41 0.14
C ARG A 367 0.98 20.80 -1.20
N ILE A 368 1.29 19.80 -2.01
CA ILE A 368 1.80 19.99 -3.38
C ILE A 368 0.68 20.51 -4.29
N LEU A 369 -0.52 19.95 -4.21
CA LEU A 369 -1.69 20.45 -4.95
C LEU A 369 -2.10 21.87 -4.54
N SER A 370 -1.93 22.24 -3.27
CA SER A 370 -2.15 23.61 -2.81
C SER A 370 -1.04 24.55 -3.25
N MET A 371 0.23 24.11 -3.28
CA MET A 371 1.32 24.87 -3.90
C MET A 371 1.04 25.11 -5.38
N PHE A 372 0.56 24.09 -6.12
CA PHE A 372 0.16 24.26 -7.51
C PHE A 372 -1.08 25.14 -7.70
N SER A 373 -2.06 25.07 -6.79
CA SER A 373 -3.24 25.95 -6.83
C SER A 373 -2.86 27.41 -6.53
N PHE A 374 -1.85 27.63 -5.68
CA PHE A 374 -1.34 28.96 -5.34
C PHE A 374 -0.48 29.56 -6.46
N GLU A 375 0.29 28.76 -7.20
CA GLU A 375 0.98 29.22 -8.40
C GLU A 375 0.01 29.50 -9.56
N LEU A 376 -1.06 28.72 -9.70
CA LEU A 376 -2.09 28.96 -10.73
C LEU A 376 -2.91 30.23 -10.46
N SER A 377 -3.07 30.67 -9.20
CA SER A 377 -3.73 31.96 -8.89
C SER A 377 -2.84 33.17 -9.13
N PHE A 378 -1.54 32.98 -9.36
CA PHE A 378 -0.62 34.07 -9.71
C PHE A 378 -0.63 34.40 -11.22
N TRP A 379 -1.25 33.54 -12.04
CA TRP A 379 -1.29 33.63 -13.50
C TRP A 379 -2.72 33.79 -14.07
N ASN A 380 -3.68 34.17 -13.23
CA ASN A 380 -5.00 34.71 -13.62
C ASN A 380 -5.17 36.08 -12.96
#